data_AF-A0A3D0P8M0-F1
#
_entry.id   AF-A0A3D0P8M0-F1
#
_cell.length_a   1.000
_cell.length_b   1.000
_cell.length_c   1.000
_cell.angle_alpha   90.00
_cell.angle_beta   90.00
_cell.angle_gamma   90.00
#
_symmetry.space_group_name_H-M   'P 1'
#
loop_
_entity.id
_entity.type
_entity.pdbx_description
1 polymer ?
#
loop_
_entity_poly.entity_id
_entity_poly.type
_entity_poly.pdbx_seq_one_letter_code
_entity_poly.pdbx_strand_id
1 'polypeptide(L)'
;MHDLDTQKRRLEDWCKLAETTGTSVLDSDGTRFRHTNFYPGEQYEKEILDTLADLQRAGLGEVEVHLHHGVDKPDTPENLRRQLLDFRDRLAEDHGCLSRMNGQGQPMYAFVHGNWALANSAQGHFCGVDNEMEILAETGCYIDMTLPSAPDVSQVPVLNSIYECGRPHGERAPHRREKRLVVGGASPRLPILITGPLLFDWSHRRRSMPFPKLENGELAHFRKTDLRRLDRWAGANVTVKGRPEWNFIKLHCHGFFDEDQSACIGDEAKRAFSEIIEFGERTGRFKVHFASAREVYNMIVAAVDGNSGSPGQYRDYKLRPIMDSTARDTVRDASV
;
A
#
# COMPACT_ATOMS: atom_id res chain seq x y z
N MET A 1 10.43 0.88 -21.87
CA MET A 1 10.17 -0.35 -21.10
C MET A 1 11.30 -1.33 -21.39
N HIS A 2 11.83 -2.03 -20.39
CA HIS A 2 12.86 -3.06 -20.61
C HIS A 2 12.25 -4.27 -21.30
N ASP A 3 13.07 -5.06 -22.02
CA ASP A 3 12.63 -6.35 -22.55
C ASP A 3 12.24 -7.32 -21.43
N LEU A 4 11.41 -8.31 -21.76
CA LEU A 4 10.84 -9.23 -20.78
C LEU A 4 11.92 -10.00 -20.00
N ASP A 5 13.01 -10.42 -20.63
CA ASP A 5 14.08 -11.16 -19.96
C ASP A 5 14.80 -10.28 -18.94
N THR A 6 15.02 -9.00 -19.25
CA THR A 6 15.55 -8.02 -18.30
C THR A 6 14.61 -7.80 -17.11
N GLN A 7 13.30 -7.73 -17.36
CA GLN A 7 12.30 -7.63 -16.27
C GLN A 7 12.32 -8.86 -15.36
N LYS A 8 12.36 -10.07 -15.93
CA LYS A 8 12.46 -11.33 -15.18
C LYS A 8 13.69 -11.37 -14.30
N ARG A 9 14.88 -11.10 -14.85
CA ARG A 9 16.14 -11.10 -14.07
C ARG A 9 16.10 -10.11 -12.91
N ARG A 10 15.59 -8.89 -13.13
CA ARG A 10 15.46 -7.89 -12.07
C ARG A 10 14.49 -8.32 -10.98
N LEU A 11 13.38 -8.96 -11.34
CA LEU A 11 12.43 -9.49 -10.37
C LEU A 11 13.04 -10.66 -9.58
N GLU A 12 13.79 -11.56 -10.21
CA GLU A 12 14.50 -12.63 -9.50
C GLU A 12 15.47 -12.08 -8.45
N ASP A 13 16.23 -11.03 -8.79
CA ASP A 13 17.13 -10.37 -7.85
C ASP A 13 16.37 -9.68 -6.71
N TRP A 14 15.24 -9.02 -7.03
CA TRP A 14 14.33 -8.49 -6.01
C TRP A 14 13.83 -9.58 -5.05
N CYS A 15 13.40 -10.74 -5.56
CA CYS A 15 12.95 -11.85 -4.74
C CYS A 15 14.05 -12.38 -3.81
N LYS A 16 15.28 -12.54 -4.30
CA LYS A 16 16.44 -12.95 -3.47
C LYS A 16 16.73 -11.96 -2.35
N LEU A 17 16.64 -10.66 -2.63
CA LEU A 17 16.79 -9.61 -1.63
C LEU A 17 15.65 -9.64 -0.61
N ALA A 18 14.41 -9.82 -1.06
CA ALA A 18 13.25 -9.94 -0.20
C ALA A 18 13.36 -11.14 0.76
N GLU A 19 13.83 -12.29 0.27
CA GLU A 19 14.10 -13.45 1.12
C GLU A 19 15.19 -13.19 2.15
N THR A 20 16.32 -12.63 1.71
CA THR A 20 17.48 -12.36 2.56
C THR A 20 17.15 -11.35 3.67
N THR A 21 16.50 -10.25 3.28
CA THR A 21 16.10 -9.18 4.22
C THR A 21 14.94 -9.63 5.10
N GLY A 22 13.90 -10.24 4.54
CA GLY A 22 12.76 -10.75 5.29
C GLY A 22 13.14 -11.81 6.33
N THR A 23 14.16 -12.63 6.07
CA THR A 23 14.69 -13.60 7.05
C THR A 23 15.43 -12.92 8.21
N SER A 24 16.02 -11.75 7.95
CA SER A 24 16.86 -11.05 8.93
C SER A 24 16.09 -10.01 9.75
N VAL A 25 15.03 -9.46 9.18
CA VAL A 25 14.26 -8.34 9.74
C VAL A 25 12.85 -8.83 10.03
N LEU A 26 12.59 -9.10 11.31
CA LEU A 26 11.31 -9.56 11.82
C LEU A 26 10.68 -8.48 12.68
N ASP A 27 9.38 -8.25 12.53
CA ASP A 27 8.63 -7.36 13.39
C ASP A 27 8.32 -8.00 14.76
N SER A 28 7.60 -7.27 15.62
CA SER A 28 7.30 -7.73 16.98
C SER A 28 6.41 -8.98 17.07
N ASP A 29 5.79 -9.41 15.96
CA ASP A 29 5.00 -10.65 15.87
C ASP A 29 5.76 -11.78 15.14
N GLY A 30 7.01 -11.55 14.73
CA GLY A 30 7.79 -12.49 13.91
C GLY A 30 7.46 -12.40 12.41
N THR A 31 6.76 -11.36 11.98
CA THR A 31 6.45 -11.14 10.55
C THR A 31 7.68 -10.60 9.84
N ARG A 32 8.00 -11.18 8.69
CA ARG A 32 9.12 -10.77 7.85
C ARG A 32 8.90 -9.38 7.27
N PHE A 33 9.98 -8.60 7.10
CA PHE A 33 9.95 -7.38 6.30
C PHE A 33 9.47 -7.70 4.88
N ARG A 34 8.44 -6.98 4.43
CA ARG A 34 7.71 -7.28 3.19
C ARG A 34 7.00 -6.05 2.65
N HIS A 35 6.63 -6.12 1.38
CA HIS A 35 5.96 -5.05 0.64
C HIS A 35 4.61 -5.48 0.10
N THR A 36 3.74 -4.51 -0.13
CA THR A 36 2.66 -4.69 -1.10
C THR A 36 3.20 -4.36 -2.48
N ASN A 37 3.14 -5.32 -3.41
CA ASN A 37 3.59 -5.17 -4.78
C ASN A 37 2.39 -4.74 -5.64
N PHE A 38 2.27 -3.43 -5.84
CA PHE A 38 1.27 -2.85 -6.75
C PHE A 38 1.74 -3.06 -8.20
N TYR A 39 1.10 -3.98 -8.92
CA TYR A 39 1.52 -4.35 -10.27
C TYR A 39 0.69 -3.62 -11.35
N PRO A 40 1.30 -2.99 -12.37
CA PRO A 40 0.60 -2.25 -13.41
C PRO A 40 -0.23 -3.17 -14.31
N GLY A 41 -1.56 -3.14 -14.16
CA GLY A 41 -2.47 -4.03 -14.87
C GLY A 41 -2.43 -3.89 -16.39
N GLU A 42 -2.11 -2.69 -16.90
CA GLU A 42 -1.96 -2.43 -18.33
C GLU A 42 -0.66 -3.00 -18.94
N GLN A 43 0.23 -3.53 -18.10
CA GLN A 43 1.51 -4.14 -18.48
C GLN A 43 1.56 -5.63 -18.08
N TYR A 44 0.40 -6.27 -17.97
CA TYR A 44 0.29 -7.65 -17.53
C TYR A 44 1.18 -8.61 -18.33
N GLU A 45 2.14 -9.20 -17.64
CA GLU A 45 2.97 -10.31 -18.13
C GLU A 45 2.84 -11.50 -17.19
N LYS A 46 2.26 -12.61 -17.68
CA LYS A 46 1.89 -13.76 -16.83
C LYS A 46 3.08 -14.28 -16.02
N GLU A 47 4.23 -14.49 -16.64
CA GLU A 47 5.42 -15.07 -15.99
C GLU A 47 5.98 -14.16 -14.89
N ILE A 48 5.86 -12.85 -15.06
CA ILE A 48 6.27 -11.87 -14.03
C ILE A 48 5.31 -11.95 -12.84
N LEU A 49 3.99 -12.02 -13.10
CA LEU A 49 3.00 -12.16 -12.03
C LEU A 49 3.11 -13.49 -11.30
N ASP A 50 3.36 -14.60 -12.01
CA ASP A 50 3.55 -15.91 -11.39
C ASP A 50 4.68 -15.84 -10.34
N THR A 51 5.79 -15.17 -10.69
CA THR A 51 6.93 -14.97 -9.78
C THR A 51 6.57 -14.10 -8.57
N LEU A 52 5.77 -13.04 -8.76
CA LEU A 52 5.27 -12.22 -7.65
C LEU A 52 4.28 -12.97 -6.76
N ALA A 53 3.43 -13.83 -7.34
CA ALA A 53 2.53 -14.71 -6.62
C ALA A 53 3.30 -15.75 -5.78
N ASP A 54 4.41 -16.28 -6.30
CA ASP A 54 5.31 -17.15 -5.54
C ASP A 54 5.94 -16.43 -4.35
N LEU A 55 6.37 -15.16 -4.52
CA LEU A 55 6.86 -14.33 -3.44
C LEU A 55 5.79 -14.09 -2.35
N GLN A 56 4.55 -13.84 -2.76
CA GLN A 56 3.41 -13.76 -1.84
C GLN A 56 3.17 -15.07 -1.11
N ARG A 57 3.23 -16.22 -1.81
CA ARG A 57 3.08 -17.55 -1.21
C ARG A 57 4.15 -17.85 -0.16
N ALA A 58 5.36 -17.33 -0.36
CA ALA A 58 6.44 -17.38 0.61
C ALA A 58 6.25 -16.42 1.82
N GLY A 59 5.16 -15.66 1.86
CA GLY A 59 4.83 -14.70 2.92
C GLY A 59 5.59 -13.37 2.83
N LEU A 60 6.25 -13.10 1.70
CA LEU A 60 7.14 -11.96 1.48
C LEU A 60 6.46 -10.80 0.74
N GLY A 61 5.15 -10.67 0.88
CA GLY A 61 4.37 -9.55 0.38
C GLY A 61 3.00 -9.97 -0.09
N GLU A 62 2.26 -9.04 -0.67
CA GLU A 62 0.99 -9.30 -1.35
C GLU A 62 0.93 -8.51 -2.66
N VAL A 63 0.33 -9.07 -3.70
CA VAL A 63 0.13 -8.43 -5.01
C VAL A 63 -1.20 -7.69 -5.02
N GLU A 64 -1.19 -6.42 -5.44
CA GLU A 64 -2.35 -5.54 -5.49
C GLU A 64 -2.36 -4.73 -6.81
N VAL A 65 -3.40 -3.93 -7.03
CA VAL A 65 -3.65 -3.30 -8.33
C VAL A 65 -2.98 -1.92 -8.44
N HIS A 66 -2.09 -1.78 -9.41
CA HIS A 66 -1.66 -0.49 -9.96
C HIS A 66 -2.29 -0.32 -11.33
N LEU A 67 -2.73 0.89 -11.68
CA LEU A 67 -3.17 1.16 -13.05
C LEU A 67 -2.72 2.53 -13.52
N HIS A 68 -2.07 2.58 -14.67
CA HIS A 68 -1.95 3.82 -15.43
C HIS A 68 -3.09 3.89 -16.44
N HIS A 69 -3.82 4.99 -16.42
CA HIS A 69 -4.82 5.31 -17.42
C HIS A 69 -4.83 6.81 -17.69
N GLY A 70 -5.49 7.24 -18.75
CA GLY A 70 -5.61 8.66 -19.05
C GLY A 70 -4.32 9.37 -19.48
N VAL A 71 -3.27 8.63 -19.85
CA VAL A 71 -1.92 9.16 -20.11
C VAL A 71 -1.89 10.00 -21.39
N ASP A 72 -2.23 9.39 -22.52
CA ASP A 72 -2.17 10.07 -23.83
C ASP A 72 -3.40 10.95 -24.09
N LYS A 73 -4.56 10.52 -23.56
CA LYS A 73 -5.85 11.22 -23.64
C LYS A 73 -6.70 10.84 -22.43
N PRO A 74 -7.69 11.67 -22.05
CA PRO A 74 -8.61 11.34 -20.98
C PRO A 74 -9.25 9.95 -21.17
N ASP A 75 -9.26 9.15 -20.10
CA ASP A 75 -9.92 7.85 -20.09
C ASP A 75 -11.45 7.96 -19.89
N THR A 76 -12.17 6.86 -20.08
CA THR A 76 -13.62 6.79 -19.87
C THR A 76 -14.00 5.86 -18.72
N PRO A 77 -15.16 6.10 -18.05
CA PRO A 77 -15.71 5.21 -17.03
C PRO A 77 -15.75 3.72 -17.45
N GLU A 78 -16.14 3.47 -18.71
CA GLU A 78 -16.30 2.12 -19.25
C GLU A 78 -14.97 1.42 -19.43
N ASN A 79 -13.96 2.12 -19.95
CA ASN A 79 -12.63 1.55 -20.13
C ASN A 79 -11.96 1.27 -18.78
N LEU A 80 -11.99 2.24 -17.86
CA LEU A 80 -11.46 2.07 -16.51
C LEU A 80 -12.08 0.85 -15.83
N ARG A 81 -13.41 0.75 -15.83
CA ARG A 81 -14.12 -0.40 -15.25
C ARG A 81 -13.67 -1.72 -15.86
N ARG A 82 -13.60 -1.79 -17.19
CA ARG A 82 -13.16 -3.00 -17.89
C ARG A 82 -11.74 -3.40 -17.47
N GLN A 83 -10.79 -2.47 -17.48
CA GLN A 83 -9.40 -2.78 -17.11
C GLN A 83 -9.27 -3.25 -15.66
N LEU A 84 -10.02 -2.63 -14.74
CA LEU A 84 -10.03 -3.03 -13.33
C LEU A 84 -10.62 -4.42 -13.14
N LEU A 85 -11.76 -4.74 -13.78
CA LEU A 85 -12.38 -6.06 -13.69
C LEU A 85 -11.48 -7.12 -14.30
N ASP A 86 -11.00 -6.91 -15.53
CA ASP A 86 -10.14 -7.86 -16.24
C ASP A 86 -8.88 -8.18 -15.44
N PHE A 87 -8.20 -7.16 -14.89
CA PHE A 87 -6.97 -7.37 -14.15
C PHE A 87 -7.21 -7.95 -12.75
N ARG A 88 -8.25 -7.48 -12.02
CA ARG A 88 -8.64 -8.06 -10.73
C ARG A 88 -8.94 -9.54 -10.86
N ASP A 89 -9.72 -9.93 -11.88
CA ASP A 89 -10.13 -11.31 -12.07
C ASP A 89 -8.94 -12.18 -12.46
N ARG A 90 -8.02 -11.70 -13.32
CA ARG A 90 -6.75 -12.40 -13.59
C ARG A 90 -5.92 -12.60 -12.32
N LEU A 91 -5.71 -11.57 -11.52
CA LEU A 91 -4.95 -11.70 -10.26
C LEU A 91 -5.58 -12.74 -9.33
N ALA A 92 -6.91 -12.77 -9.22
CA ALA A 92 -7.61 -13.69 -8.35
C ALA A 92 -7.65 -15.12 -8.88
N GLU A 93 -7.97 -15.31 -10.16
CA GLU A 93 -8.28 -16.61 -10.76
C GLU A 93 -7.04 -17.31 -11.31
N ASP A 94 -6.16 -16.59 -12.00
CA ASP A 94 -4.97 -17.18 -12.63
C ASP A 94 -3.81 -17.32 -11.62
N HIS A 95 -3.71 -16.38 -10.67
CA HIS A 95 -2.57 -16.27 -9.76
C HIS A 95 -2.90 -16.60 -8.30
N GLY A 96 -4.19 -16.70 -7.95
CA GLY A 96 -4.64 -16.91 -6.57
C GLY A 96 -4.33 -15.75 -5.62
N CYS A 97 -3.98 -14.57 -6.16
CA CYS A 97 -3.70 -13.35 -5.41
C CYS A 97 -5.00 -12.70 -4.92
N LEU A 98 -4.89 -11.50 -4.32
CA LEU A 98 -6.00 -10.72 -3.76
C LEU A 98 -6.72 -11.40 -2.58
N SER A 99 -7.79 -10.77 -2.13
CA SER A 99 -8.53 -11.18 -0.93
C SER A 99 -10.05 -11.13 -1.14
N ARG A 100 -10.78 -11.74 -0.22
CA ARG A 100 -12.25 -11.71 -0.20
C ARG A 100 -12.76 -11.29 1.17
N MET A 101 -13.88 -10.57 1.20
CA MET A 101 -14.55 -10.18 2.43
C MET A 101 -15.04 -11.42 3.18
N ASN A 102 -14.52 -11.64 4.38
CA ASN A 102 -14.73 -12.85 5.19
C ASN A 102 -14.43 -14.16 4.42
N GLY A 103 -13.57 -14.10 3.39
CA GLY A 103 -13.27 -15.22 2.51
C GLY A 103 -14.38 -15.57 1.49
N GLN A 104 -15.35 -14.68 1.25
CA GLN A 104 -16.50 -14.93 0.36
C GLN A 104 -16.78 -13.72 -0.56
N GLY A 105 -17.62 -13.93 -1.58
CA GLY A 105 -18.03 -12.86 -2.51
C GLY A 105 -16.98 -12.55 -3.56
N GLN A 106 -17.03 -11.38 -4.18
CA GLN A 106 -16.08 -10.97 -5.24
C GLN A 106 -14.65 -10.77 -4.72
N PRO A 107 -13.60 -10.93 -5.56
CA PRO A 107 -12.26 -10.53 -5.19
C PRO A 107 -12.21 -9.04 -4.89
N MET A 108 -11.38 -8.65 -3.93
CA MET A 108 -11.19 -7.27 -3.50
C MET A 108 -9.70 -6.93 -3.49
N TYR A 109 -9.39 -5.67 -3.83
CA TYR A 109 -8.03 -5.21 -4.06
C TYR A 109 -7.75 -3.84 -3.42
N ALA A 110 -6.47 -3.57 -3.13
CA ALA A 110 -5.96 -2.23 -2.88
C ALA A 110 -5.54 -1.58 -4.19
N PHE A 111 -5.66 -0.26 -4.26
CA PHE A 111 -5.40 0.49 -5.49
C PHE A 111 -4.31 1.54 -5.32
N VAL A 112 -3.45 1.66 -6.33
CA VAL A 112 -2.60 2.83 -6.57
C VAL A 112 -2.87 3.35 -7.98
N HIS A 113 -3.24 4.63 -8.07
CA HIS A 113 -3.32 5.32 -9.34
C HIS A 113 -1.91 5.65 -9.83
N GLY A 114 -1.51 5.09 -10.98
CA GLY A 114 -0.11 5.13 -11.42
C GLY A 114 0.46 6.51 -11.73
N ASN A 115 -0.40 7.44 -12.14
CA ASN A 115 -0.05 8.85 -12.35
C ASN A 115 -0.54 9.78 -11.23
N TRP A 116 -0.90 9.22 -10.07
CA TRP A 116 -1.40 9.93 -8.89
C TRP A 116 -2.71 10.72 -9.02
N ALA A 117 -3.24 10.88 -10.23
CA ALA A 117 -4.40 11.70 -10.58
C ALA A 117 -5.76 11.09 -10.18
N LEU A 118 -5.82 10.39 -9.04
CA LEU A 118 -7.00 9.71 -8.51
C LEU A 118 -8.27 10.56 -8.62
N ALA A 119 -9.34 9.96 -9.13
CA ALA A 119 -10.63 10.60 -9.34
C ALA A 119 -10.52 11.92 -10.08
N ASN A 120 -9.69 11.91 -11.12
CA ASN A 120 -9.43 13.04 -11.99
C ASN A 120 -8.96 14.30 -11.24
N SER A 121 -8.14 14.11 -10.20
CA SER A 121 -7.64 15.21 -9.34
C SER A 121 -6.76 16.22 -10.08
N ALA A 122 -6.14 15.80 -11.20
CA ALA A 122 -5.32 16.64 -12.08
C ALA A 122 -6.10 17.25 -13.27
N GLN A 123 -7.43 17.35 -13.18
CA GLN A 123 -8.28 18.09 -14.14
C GLN A 123 -8.14 17.63 -15.60
N GLY A 124 -8.28 16.33 -15.83
CA GLY A 124 -8.23 15.70 -17.16
C GLY A 124 -6.85 15.20 -17.57
N HIS A 125 -5.79 15.58 -16.84
CA HIS A 125 -4.46 15.04 -17.08
C HIS A 125 -4.27 13.72 -16.36
N PHE A 126 -3.71 12.74 -17.06
CA PHE A 126 -3.34 11.44 -16.50
C PHE A 126 -4.48 10.66 -15.82
N CYS A 127 -5.72 10.97 -16.19
CA CYS A 127 -6.96 10.33 -15.75
C CYS A 127 -8.08 10.68 -16.76
N GLY A 128 -9.18 11.29 -16.35
CA GLY A 128 -10.33 11.64 -17.21
C GLY A 128 -11.67 11.19 -16.64
N VAL A 129 -11.66 10.39 -15.58
CA VAL A 129 -12.86 9.74 -15.03
C VAL A 129 -13.26 10.38 -13.70
N ASP A 130 -14.27 11.26 -13.74
CA ASP A 130 -14.73 11.99 -12.54
C ASP A 130 -15.34 11.04 -11.48
N ASN A 131 -16.01 9.96 -11.88
CA ASN A 131 -16.60 8.97 -10.97
C ASN A 131 -15.69 7.75 -10.69
N GLU A 132 -14.36 7.89 -10.82
CA GLU A 132 -13.43 6.78 -10.57
C GLU A 132 -13.58 6.18 -9.16
N MET A 133 -13.86 6.97 -8.12
CA MET A 133 -14.10 6.42 -6.76
C MET A 133 -15.34 5.54 -6.67
N GLU A 134 -16.34 5.78 -7.51
CA GLU A 134 -17.54 4.94 -7.59
C GLU A 134 -17.20 3.63 -8.29
N ILE A 135 -16.51 3.70 -9.42
CA ILE A 135 -16.05 2.52 -10.16
C ILE A 135 -15.16 1.65 -9.28
N LEU A 136 -14.15 2.24 -8.62
CA LEU A 136 -13.26 1.54 -7.68
C LEU A 136 -14.05 0.82 -6.59
N ALA A 137 -15.05 1.46 -5.99
CA ALA A 137 -15.87 0.84 -4.95
C ALA A 137 -16.66 -0.37 -5.51
N GLU A 138 -17.29 -0.22 -6.67
CA GLU A 138 -18.10 -1.26 -7.29
C GLU A 138 -17.27 -2.45 -7.79
N THR A 139 -16.05 -2.21 -8.26
CA THR A 139 -15.13 -3.25 -8.72
C THR A 139 -14.43 -3.97 -7.56
N GLY A 140 -14.58 -3.50 -6.31
CA GLY A 140 -14.07 -4.18 -5.12
C GLY A 140 -12.80 -3.57 -4.51
N CYS A 141 -12.47 -2.32 -4.83
CA CYS A 141 -11.39 -1.60 -4.15
C CYS A 141 -11.75 -1.37 -2.68
N TYR A 142 -10.93 -1.88 -1.77
CA TYR A 142 -11.15 -1.71 -0.32
C TYR A 142 -10.33 -0.56 0.28
N ILE A 143 -9.17 -0.24 -0.31
CA ILE A 143 -8.31 0.85 0.12
C ILE A 143 -7.58 1.47 -1.06
N ASP A 144 -7.55 2.79 -1.11
CA ASP A 144 -6.66 3.56 -1.99
C ASP A 144 -5.39 3.95 -1.23
N MET A 145 -4.26 3.75 -1.90
CA MET A 145 -2.92 3.99 -1.40
C MET A 145 -2.16 5.06 -2.21
N THR A 146 -2.86 5.83 -3.06
CA THR A 146 -2.24 6.77 -4.00
C THR A 146 -1.53 7.94 -3.33
N LEU A 147 -2.05 8.45 -2.20
CA LEU A 147 -1.56 9.68 -1.57
C LEU A 147 -0.50 9.44 -0.46
N PRO A 148 0.48 10.33 -0.22
CA PRO A 148 0.65 11.62 -0.86
C PRO A 148 1.24 11.48 -2.27
N SER A 149 0.90 12.43 -3.14
CA SER A 149 1.51 12.62 -4.44
C SER A 149 2.35 13.89 -4.54
N ALA A 150 2.44 14.66 -3.45
CA ALA A 150 3.27 15.85 -3.40
C ALA A 150 4.72 15.54 -3.83
N PRO A 151 5.33 16.40 -4.66
CA PRO A 151 4.89 17.77 -5.00
C PRO A 151 3.97 17.87 -6.23
N ASP A 152 3.44 16.76 -6.76
CA ASP A 152 2.59 16.77 -7.95
C ASP A 152 1.27 17.56 -7.76
N VAL A 153 0.72 18.06 -8.87
CA VAL A 153 -0.53 18.83 -8.89
C VAL A 153 -1.76 18.04 -8.43
N SER A 154 -1.71 16.71 -8.53
CA SER A 154 -2.74 15.78 -8.05
C SER A 154 -2.88 15.78 -6.52
N GLN A 155 -1.88 16.30 -5.77
CA GLN A 155 -1.92 16.30 -4.31
C GLN A 155 -3.15 17.07 -3.80
N VAL A 156 -3.85 16.45 -2.86
CA VAL A 156 -5.04 17.04 -2.23
C VAL A 156 -4.71 17.71 -0.88
N PRO A 157 -5.58 18.59 -0.36
CA PRO A 157 -5.38 19.24 0.93
C PRO A 157 -5.45 18.32 2.16
N VAL A 158 -6.01 17.10 2.00
CA VAL A 158 -6.07 16.10 3.08
C VAL A 158 -4.70 15.43 3.21
N LEU A 159 -4.07 15.62 4.36
CA LEU A 159 -2.74 15.09 4.69
C LEU A 159 -2.81 14.25 5.96
N ASN A 160 -1.95 13.24 6.05
CA ASN A 160 -1.71 12.47 7.27
C ASN A 160 -2.99 11.93 7.93
N SER A 161 -3.88 11.33 7.14
CA SER A 161 -5.23 10.93 7.57
C SER A 161 -5.64 9.57 7.02
N ILE A 162 -6.55 8.93 7.77
CA ILE A 162 -7.30 7.73 7.37
C ILE A 162 -8.78 8.12 7.33
N TYR A 163 -9.40 8.03 6.17
CA TYR A 163 -10.70 8.63 5.93
C TYR A 163 -11.48 7.95 4.80
N GLU A 164 -12.78 8.19 4.77
CA GLU A 164 -13.62 7.97 3.59
C GLU A 164 -13.89 9.31 2.88
N CYS A 165 -14.25 9.27 1.60
CA CYS A 165 -14.58 10.49 0.84
C CYS A 165 -15.64 11.35 1.55
N GLY A 166 -15.34 12.63 1.74
CA GLY A 166 -16.26 13.62 2.29
C GLY A 166 -17.24 14.20 1.26
N ARG A 167 -17.16 13.76 -0.01
CA ARG A 167 -18.08 14.11 -1.11
C ARG A 167 -18.59 12.84 -1.80
N PRO A 168 -19.69 12.91 -2.56
CA PRO A 168 -20.21 11.78 -3.34
C PRO A 168 -19.16 11.18 -4.30
N HIS A 169 -19.12 9.85 -4.42
CA HIS A 169 -18.13 9.15 -5.25
C HIS A 169 -18.26 9.43 -6.75
N GLY A 170 -19.45 9.82 -7.21
CA GLY A 170 -19.70 10.19 -8.60
C GLY A 170 -19.16 11.57 -9.00
N GLU A 171 -18.63 12.35 -8.05
CA GLU A 171 -18.04 13.66 -8.30
C GLU A 171 -16.52 13.58 -8.45
N ARG A 172 -15.94 14.48 -9.25
CA ARG A 172 -14.49 14.66 -9.36
C ARG A 172 -13.81 14.90 -8.01
N ALA A 173 -12.69 14.23 -7.80
CA ALA A 173 -11.78 14.37 -6.66
C ALA A 173 -12.51 14.46 -5.31
N PRO A 174 -13.41 13.51 -4.99
CA PRO A 174 -14.30 13.64 -3.85
C PRO A 174 -13.54 13.47 -2.52
N HIS A 175 -12.39 12.79 -2.58
CA HIS A 175 -11.44 12.62 -1.48
C HIS A 175 -10.67 13.90 -1.10
N ARG A 176 -10.83 15.02 -1.84
CA ARG A 176 -10.29 16.33 -1.42
C ARG A 176 -10.93 16.85 -0.12
N ARG A 177 -12.04 16.26 0.31
CA ARG A 177 -12.62 16.44 1.64
C ARG A 177 -12.59 15.12 2.38
N GLU A 178 -12.17 15.15 3.63
CA GLU A 178 -12.18 13.96 4.48
C GLU A 178 -13.45 13.84 5.30
N LYS A 179 -13.91 12.59 5.48
CA LYS A 179 -14.68 12.19 6.65
C LYS A 179 -13.84 11.16 7.41
N ARG A 180 -13.23 11.59 8.52
CA ARG A 180 -12.29 10.74 9.27
C ARG A 180 -12.97 9.51 9.85
N LEU A 181 -12.23 8.41 9.86
CA LEU A 181 -12.64 7.20 10.55
C LEU A 181 -12.42 7.36 12.06
N VAL A 182 -13.38 6.89 12.84
CA VAL A 182 -13.40 7.02 14.31
C VAL A 182 -13.66 5.67 14.95
N VAL A 183 -13.08 5.44 16.12
CA VAL A 183 -13.40 4.28 16.96
C VAL A 183 -14.89 4.30 17.35
N GLY A 184 -15.57 3.17 17.19
CA GLY A 184 -17.02 3.05 17.41
C GLY A 184 -17.87 3.75 16.34
N GLY A 185 -17.27 4.11 15.20
CA GLY A 185 -17.95 4.74 14.08
C GLY A 185 -18.82 3.76 13.27
N ALA A 186 -19.55 4.29 12.31
CA ALA A 186 -20.20 3.47 11.30
C ALA A 186 -19.15 2.77 10.42
N SER A 187 -19.53 1.63 9.81
CA SER A 187 -18.69 0.98 8.81
C SER A 187 -18.34 1.95 7.69
N PRO A 188 -17.05 2.06 7.31
CA PRO A 188 -16.62 3.03 6.33
C PRO A 188 -17.15 2.70 4.94
N ARG A 189 -17.49 3.73 4.17
CA ARG A 189 -17.71 3.62 2.73
C ARG A 189 -16.37 3.36 2.05
N LEU A 190 -16.34 2.33 1.20
CA LEU A 190 -15.15 1.92 0.47
C LEU A 190 -15.00 2.67 -0.87
N PRO A 191 -13.76 2.85 -1.37
CA PRO A 191 -12.51 2.50 -0.68
C PRO A 191 -12.18 3.48 0.45
N ILE A 192 -11.55 2.96 1.50
CA ILE A 192 -10.89 3.82 2.51
C ILE A 192 -9.70 4.49 1.84
N LEU A 193 -9.37 5.72 2.21
CA LEU A 193 -8.12 6.36 1.84
C LEU A 193 -7.21 6.43 3.05
N ILE A 194 -5.96 6.02 2.86
CA ILE A 194 -4.88 6.27 3.82
C ILE A 194 -3.79 7.07 3.10
N THR A 195 -3.45 8.22 3.64
CA THR A 195 -2.30 8.98 3.18
C THR A 195 -1.03 8.53 3.91
N GLY A 196 0.12 8.61 3.24
CA GLY A 196 1.42 8.47 3.90
C GLY A 196 1.85 9.72 4.68
N PRO A 197 2.97 9.65 5.40
CA PRO A 197 3.49 10.80 6.11
C PRO A 197 3.90 11.85 5.08
N LEU A 198 3.25 13.00 5.09
CA LEU A 198 3.61 14.20 4.34
C LEU A 198 3.89 15.34 5.32
N LEU A 199 5.16 15.70 5.43
CA LEU A 199 5.68 16.64 6.42
C LEU A 199 6.83 17.46 5.83
N PHE A 200 7.23 18.50 6.57
CA PHE A 200 8.48 19.19 6.31
C PHE A 200 9.60 18.63 7.20
N ASP A 201 10.72 18.29 6.57
CA ASP A 201 11.99 18.04 7.25
C ASP A 201 12.79 19.34 7.37
N TRP A 202 12.89 19.84 8.60
CA TRP A 202 13.62 21.06 8.96
C TRP A 202 15.08 20.82 9.35
N SER A 203 15.57 19.59 9.25
CA SER A 203 16.95 19.25 9.63
C SER A 203 17.99 19.87 8.70
N HIS A 204 17.61 20.16 7.46
CA HIS A 204 18.50 20.75 6.46
C HIS A 204 18.66 22.26 6.67
N ARG A 205 19.92 22.73 6.64
CA ARG A 205 20.29 24.15 6.72
C ARG A 205 21.07 24.57 5.48
N ARG A 206 20.72 25.71 4.90
CA ARG A 206 21.46 26.36 3.81
C ARG A 206 21.95 27.71 4.29
N ARG A 207 23.28 27.92 4.33
CA ARG A 207 23.92 29.15 4.86
C ARG A 207 23.29 29.57 6.21
N SER A 208 23.33 28.67 7.18
CA SER A 208 22.75 28.76 8.54
C SER A 208 21.23 28.92 8.68
N MET A 209 20.48 29.21 7.61
CA MET A 209 19.02 29.29 7.61
C MET A 209 18.36 27.92 7.43
N PRO A 210 17.23 27.64 8.12
CA PRO A 210 16.47 26.41 7.90
C PRO A 210 15.89 26.42 6.47
N PHE A 211 16.12 25.34 5.73
CA PHE A 211 15.59 25.16 4.37
C PHE A 211 14.82 23.84 4.33
N PRO A 212 13.49 23.85 4.53
CA PRO A 212 12.72 22.64 4.70
C PRO A 212 12.70 21.82 3.42
N LYS A 213 12.85 20.50 3.56
CA LYS A 213 12.60 19.53 2.49
C LYS A 213 11.26 18.85 2.71
N LEU A 214 10.66 18.34 1.64
CA LEU A 214 9.49 17.50 1.75
C LEU A 214 9.90 16.09 2.20
N GLU A 215 9.20 15.59 3.22
CA GLU A 215 9.20 14.20 3.66
C GLU A 215 7.85 13.60 3.27
N ASN A 216 7.86 12.57 2.42
CA ASN A 216 6.68 11.93 1.85
C ASN A 216 6.67 10.39 2.05
N GLY A 217 7.61 9.84 2.84
CA GLY A 217 7.72 8.40 3.07
C GLY A 217 8.42 7.60 1.96
N GLU A 218 9.06 8.25 0.99
CA GLU A 218 9.81 7.60 -0.09
C GLU A 218 11.06 6.88 0.44
N LEU A 219 11.22 5.59 0.16
CA LEU A 219 12.47 4.86 0.37
C LEU A 219 13.31 4.95 -0.92
N ALA A 220 14.43 5.65 -0.85
CA ALA A 220 15.32 5.88 -1.99
C ALA A 220 16.75 6.12 -1.50
N HIS A 221 17.74 5.90 -2.36
CA HIS A 221 19.17 5.97 -2.01
C HIS A 221 19.60 7.34 -1.47
N PHE A 222 18.98 8.42 -1.94
CA PHE A 222 19.27 9.78 -1.51
C PHE A 222 18.56 10.19 -0.20
N ARG A 223 17.75 9.29 0.38
CA ARG A 223 17.01 9.51 1.64
C ARG A 223 17.27 8.39 2.63
N LYS A 224 18.31 8.56 3.44
CA LYS A 224 18.64 7.61 4.51
C LYS A 224 17.42 7.34 5.41
N THR A 225 17.07 6.06 5.56
CA THR A 225 16.14 5.59 6.59
C THR A 225 16.86 5.46 7.92
N ASP A 226 16.38 6.16 8.94
CA ASP A 226 16.96 6.17 10.29
C ASP A 226 15.89 6.50 11.35
N LEU A 227 16.27 6.42 12.62
CA LEU A 227 15.38 6.72 13.75
C LEU A 227 14.84 8.17 13.73
N ARG A 228 15.55 9.13 13.14
CA ARG A 228 15.06 10.52 13.03
C ARG A 228 13.93 10.61 12.01
N ARG A 229 14.05 9.85 10.92
CA ARG A 229 13.01 9.73 9.89
C ARG A 229 11.80 8.98 10.45
N LEU A 230 12.01 7.94 11.25
CA LEU A 230 10.95 7.26 12.00
C LEU A 230 10.20 8.21 12.93
N ASP A 231 10.90 9.02 13.73
CA ASP A 231 10.27 10.00 14.62
C ASP A 231 9.40 11.00 13.84
N ARG A 232 9.86 11.43 12.64
CA ARG A 232 9.05 12.27 11.74
C ARG A 232 7.82 11.52 11.24
N TRP A 233 7.98 10.30 10.73
CA TRP A 233 6.87 9.49 10.22
C TRP A 233 5.81 9.24 11.30
N ALA A 234 6.23 8.86 12.51
CA ALA A 234 5.33 8.69 13.64
C ALA A 234 4.65 10.03 14.02
N GLY A 235 5.38 11.14 13.94
CA GLY A 235 4.87 12.49 14.15
C GLY A 235 3.82 12.95 13.13
N ALA A 236 3.71 12.31 11.96
CA ALA A 236 2.59 12.53 11.05
C ALA A 236 1.24 12.13 11.69
N ASN A 237 1.29 11.20 12.65
CA ASN A 237 0.15 10.77 13.46
C ASN A 237 -1.06 10.28 12.64
N VAL A 238 -0.76 9.52 11.59
CA VAL A 238 -1.78 8.88 10.74
C VAL A 238 -2.41 7.74 11.54
N THR A 239 -3.62 7.99 12.05
CA THR A 239 -4.30 7.12 13.04
C THR A 239 -5.80 7.11 12.77
N VAL A 240 -6.48 6.05 13.22
CA VAL A 240 -7.94 6.09 13.37
C VAL A 240 -8.26 6.96 14.58
N LYS A 241 -9.18 7.92 14.44
CA LYS A 241 -9.46 8.88 15.52
C LYS A 241 -10.00 8.14 16.75
N GLY A 242 -9.32 8.30 17.88
CA GLY A 242 -9.62 7.58 19.13
C GLY A 242 -8.78 6.32 19.35
N ARG A 243 -7.89 5.97 18.40
CA ARG A 243 -6.89 4.89 18.52
C ARG A 243 -5.47 5.42 18.24
N PRO A 244 -4.97 6.41 19.01
CA PRO A 244 -3.68 7.05 18.75
C PRO A 244 -2.47 6.12 18.93
N GLU A 245 -2.63 5.02 19.67
CA GLU A 245 -1.60 4.01 19.87
C GLU A 245 -1.35 3.11 18.65
N TRP A 246 -2.24 3.13 17.64
CA TRP A 246 -2.03 2.44 16.36
C TRP A 246 -1.67 3.47 15.29
N ASN A 247 -0.38 3.72 15.13
CA ASN A 247 0.17 4.66 14.16
C ASN A 247 0.52 3.95 12.84
N PHE A 248 -0.07 4.40 11.74
CA PHE A 248 0.12 3.80 10.42
C PHE A 248 1.15 4.58 9.61
N ILE A 249 2.35 4.01 9.46
CA ILE A 249 3.43 4.61 8.66
C ILE A 249 3.42 3.98 7.27
N LYS A 250 2.74 4.63 6.32
CA LYS A 250 2.75 4.19 4.92
C LYS A 250 3.98 4.73 4.18
N LEU A 251 4.90 3.84 3.84
CA LEU A 251 6.09 4.13 3.04
C LEU A 251 5.89 3.64 1.60
N HIS A 252 6.66 4.17 0.66
CA HIS A 252 6.62 3.74 -0.74
C HIS A 252 8.01 3.71 -1.35
N CYS A 253 8.17 2.96 -2.43
CA CYS A 253 9.40 2.89 -3.18
C CYS A 253 9.14 2.45 -4.63
N HIS A 254 10.17 2.53 -5.46
CA HIS A 254 10.14 2.04 -6.83
C HIS A 254 11.16 0.91 -6.98
N GLY A 255 10.68 -0.33 -7.04
CA GLY A 255 11.57 -1.51 -7.10
C GLY A 255 12.37 -1.66 -8.39
N PHE A 256 12.16 -0.81 -9.39
CA PHE A 256 12.81 -0.90 -10.70
C PHE A 256 14.05 0.00 -10.86
N PHE A 257 14.29 0.94 -9.94
CA PHE A 257 15.50 1.78 -9.98
C PHE A 257 16.65 1.04 -9.30
N ASP A 258 17.68 0.69 -10.07
CA ASP A 258 18.84 -0.08 -9.59
C ASP A 258 19.53 0.62 -8.41
N GLU A 259 19.61 1.95 -8.42
CA GLU A 259 20.22 2.74 -7.34
C GLU A 259 19.43 2.71 -6.04
N ASP A 260 18.10 2.55 -6.09
CA ASP A 260 17.23 2.56 -4.91
C ASP A 260 17.09 1.18 -4.26
N GLN A 261 17.43 0.08 -4.95
CA GLN A 261 17.20 -1.28 -4.44
C GLN A 261 17.73 -1.51 -3.02
N SER A 262 18.94 -1.02 -2.72
CA SER A 262 19.55 -1.14 -1.40
C SER A 262 18.70 -0.49 -0.30
N ALA A 263 18.15 0.71 -0.57
CA ALA A 263 17.32 1.47 0.36
C ALA A 263 15.90 0.91 0.49
N CYS A 264 15.40 0.21 -0.53
CA CYS A 264 14.04 -0.35 -0.57
C CYS A 264 13.96 -1.73 0.10
N ILE A 265 14.85 -2.65 -0.29
CA ILE A 265 14.77 -4.07 0.11
C ILE A 265 16.15 -4.68 0.42
N GLY A 266 17.25 -4.07 0.01
CA GLY A 266 18.60 -4.58 0.21
C GLY A 266 19.23 -4.22 1.55
N ASP A 267 20.57 -4.08 1.55
CA ASP A 267 21.38 -3.94 2.77
C ASP A 267 21.07 -2.68 3.60
N GLU A 268 20.75 -1.55 2.97
CA GLU A 268 20.38 -0.34 3.70
C GLU A 268 19.02 -0.49 4.39
N ALA A 269 18.02 -1.04 3.68
CA ALA A 269 16.73 -1.37 4.26
C ALA A 269 16.90 -2.35 5.44
N LYS A 270 17.64 -3.43 5.23
CA LYS A 270 17.93 -4.44 6.25
C LYS A 270 18.52 -3.80 7.51
N ARG A 271 19.60 -3.02 7.39
CA ARG A 271 20.24 -2.35 8.53
C ARG A 271 19.28 -1.38 9.23
N ALA A 272 18.60 -0.54 8.47
CA ALA A 272 17.77 0.51 9.03
C ALA A 272 16.55 -0.05 9.78
N PHE A 273 15.85 -1.03 9.20
CA PHE A 273 14.68 -1.63 9.85
C PHE A 273 15.07 -2.53 11.03
N SER A 274 16.20 -3.24 10.98
CA SER A 274 16.76 -3.90 12.17
C SER A 274 17.03 -2.90 13.30
N GLU A 275 17.69 -1.78 13.01
CA GLU A 275 17.97 -0.73 14.02
C GLU A 275 16.66 -0.17 14.63
N ILE A 276 15.64 0.05 13.79
CA ILE A 276 14.32 0.53 14.25
C ILE A 276 13.66 -0.48 15.19
N ILE A 277 13.65 -1.77 14.82
CA ILE A 277 13.05 -2.83 15.64
C ILE A 277 13.80 -2.98 16.96
N GLU A 278 15.13 -3.14 16.92
CA GLU A 278 15.97 -3.26 18.11
C GLU A 278 15.82 -2.06 19.05
N PHE A 279 15.69 -0.85 18.49
CA PHE A 279 15.44 0.36 19.28
C PHE A 279 14.08 0.30 19.98
N GLY A 280 13.02 -0.14 19.28
CA GLY A 280 11.70 -0.36 19.86
C GLY A 280 11.74 -1.37 21.01
N GLU A 281 12.35 -2.53 20.79
CA GLU A 281 12.48 -3.61 21.78
C GLU A 281 13.27 -3.19 23.01
N ARG A 282 14.43 -2.56 22.81
CA ARG A 282 15.31 -2.12 23.91
C ARG A 282 14.68 -1.03 24.76
N THR A 283 13.90 -0.14 24.16
CA THR A 283 13.33 1.03 24.86
C THR A 283 11.90 0.81 25.35
N GLY A 284 11.18 -0.16 24.79
CA GLY A 284 9.75 -0.38 25.06
C GLY A 284 8.85 0.76 24.59
N ARG A 285 9.35 1.72 23.80
CA ARG A 285 8.60 2.93 23.38
C ARG A 285 7.53 2.63 22.35
N PHE A 286 7.75 1.64 21.50
CA PHE A 286 6.84 1.23 20.44
C PHE A 286 7.13 -0.23 20.06
N LYS A 287 6.16 -0.83 19.36
CA LYS A 287 6.31 -2.10 18.65
C LYS A 287 6.14 -1.86 17.17
N VAL A 288 6.88 -2.59 16.36
CA VAL A 288 6.79 -2.51 14.90
C VAL A 288 5.93 -3.67 14.43
N HIS A 289 5.00 -3.37 13.51
CA HIS A 289 4.18 -4.35 12.84
C HIS A 289 4.28 -4.12 11.33
N PHE A 290 4.94 -5.01 10.60
CA PHE A 290 4.95 -4.96 9.14
C PHE A 290 3.61 -5.48 8.63
N ALA A 291 3.04 -4.74 7.66
CA ALA A 291 1.71 -5.01 7.15
C ALA A 291 1.61 -4.74 5.65
N SER A 292 0.92 -5.63 4.92
CA SER A 292 0.47 -5.35 3.55
C SER A 292 -0.70 -4.35 3.54
N ALA A 293 -1.12 -3.88 2.36
CA ALA A 293 -2.28 -3.02 2.23
C ALA A 293 -3.57 -3.65 2.77
N ARG A 294 -3.77 -4.95 2.56
CA ARG A 294 -4.89 -5.73 3.09
C ARG A 294 -4.87 -5.78 4.61
N GLU A 295 -3.70 -6.05 5.17
CA GLU A 295 -3.52 -6.14 6.61
C GLU A 295 -3.74 -4.77 7.27
N VAL A 296 -3.25 -3.69 6.66
CA VAL A 296 -3.53 -2.30 7.06
C VAL A 296 -5.03 -2.03 7.05
N TYR A 297 -5.75 -2.39 5.98
CA TYR A 297 -7.21 -2.25 5.94
C TYR A 297 -7.89 -2.99 7.10
N ASN A 298 -7.49 -4.24 7.35
CA ASN A 298 -8.07 -5.03 8.43
C ASN A 298 -7.81 -4.43 9.81
N MET A 299 -6.60 -3.90 10.05
CA MET A 299 -6.27 -3.18 11.28
C MET A 299 -7.08 -1.88 11.42
N ILE A 300 -7.27 -1.13 10.34
CA ILE A 300 -8.11 0.09 10.34
C ILE A 300 -9.55 -0.26 10.71
N VAL A 301 -10.14 -1.26 10.04
CA VAL A 301 -11.53 -1.66 10.31
C VAL A 301 -11.67 -2.23 11.72
N ALA A 302 -10.69 -3.01 12.20
CA ALA A 302 -10.68 -3.47 13.58
C ALA A 302 -10.69 -2.30 14.58
N ALA A 303 -9.89 -1.25 14.34
CA ALA A 303 -9.89 -0.05 15.18
C ALA A 303 -11.23 0.68 15.16
N VAL A 304 -11.85 0.84 13.98
CA VAL A 304 -13.19 1.42 13.83
C VAL A 304 -14.23 0.61 14.59
N ASP A 305 -14.16 -0.72 14.52
CA ASP A 305 -15.04 -1.66 15.23
C ASP A 305 -14.78 -1.68 16.76
N GLY A 306 -13.86 -0.88 17.29
CA GLY A 306 -13.62 -0.75 18.74
C GLY A 306 -12.54 -1.67 19.30
N ASN A 307 -11.91 -2.49 18.46
CA ASN A 307 -10.86 -3.41 18.90
C ASN A 307 -9.64 -2.67 19.45
N SER A 308 -8.89 -3.36 20.31
CA SER A 308 -7.74 -2.83 21.05
C SER A 308 -6.66 -3.90 21.22
N GLY A 309 -5.52 -3.56 21.80
CA GLY A 309 -4.41 -4.50 21.97
C GLY A 309 -3.40 -4.40 20.83
N SER A 310 -2.72 -5.51 20.52
CA SER A 310 -1.73 -5.54 19.44
C SER A 310 -2.44 -5.49 18.07
N PRO A 311 -2.15 -4.50 17.20
CA PRO A 311 -2.78 -4.42 15.88
C PRO A 311 -2.46 -5.66 15.03
N GLY A 312 -1.32 -6.31 15.30
CA GLY A 312 -0.91 -7.51 14.60
C GLY A 312 -1.88 -8.70 14.67
N GLN A 313 -2.73 -8.74 15.70
CA GLN A 313 -3.78 -9.77 15.85
C GLN A 313 -4.90 -9.66 14.81
N TYR A 314 -4.96 -8.53 14.11
CA TYR A 314 -6.04 -8.18 13.19
C TYR A 314 -5.62 -8.29 11.72
N ARG A 315 -4.48 -8.91 11.38
CA ARG A 315 -4.03 -9.05 9.98
C ARG A 315 -5.07 -9.70 9.06
N ASP A 316 -5.88 -10.63 9.57
CA ASP A 316 -6.93 -11.35 8.82
C ASP A 316 -8.36 -11.06 9.32
N TYR A 317 -8.60 -9.86 9.85
CA TYR A 317 -9.87 -9.53 10.55
C TYR A 317 -11.12 -9.65 9.66
N LYS A 318 -11.15 -8.96 8.51
CA LYS A 318 -12.29 -9.00 7.56
C LYS A 318 -11.86 -9.60 6.22
N LEU A 319 -10.87 -9.02 5.56
CA LEU A 319 -10.33 -9.50 4.30
C LEU A 319 -9.41 -10.70 4.55
N ARG A 320 -9.71 -11.83 3.90
CA ARG A 320 -8.90 -13.05 3.94
C ARG A 320 -8.27 -13.29 2.57
N PRO A 321 -6.99 -13.68 2.50
CA PRO A 321 -6.32 -13.91 1.22
C PRO A 321 -6.95 -15.10 0.48
N ILE A 322 -7.04 -15.00 -0.84
CA ILE A 322 -7.55 -16.10 -1.69
C ILE A 322 -6.59 -17.29 -1.65
N MET A 323 -5.28 -17.04 -1.70
CA MET A 323 -4.23 -18.06 -1.70
C MET A 323 -4.31 -19.05 -0.52
N ASP A 324 -4.74 -18.61 0.66
CA ASP A 324 -4.87 -19.49 1.83
C ASP A 324 -6.13 -20.37 1.79
N SER A 325 -7.13 -19.97 1.01
CA SER A 325 -8.35 -20.77 0.81
C SER A 325 -8.11 -21.90 -0.20
N THR A 326 -7.40 -21.61 -1.29
CA THR A 326 -7.08 -22.60 -2.33
C THR A 326 -6.15 -23.71 -1.82
N ALA A 327 -5.22 -23.37 -0.91
CA ALA A 327 -4.37 -24.35 -0.24
C ALA A 327 -5.16 -25.33 0.68
N ARG A 328 -6.29 -24.90 1.25
CA ARG A 328 -7.13 -25.77 2.09
C ARG A 328 -8.05 -26.67 1.27
N ASP A 329 -8.53 -26.19 0.13
CA ASP A 329 -9.38 -26.96 -0.77
C ASP A 329 -8.59 -28.04 -1.51
N THR A 330 -7.35 -27.76 -1.94
CA THR A 330 -6.46 -28.77 -2.53
C THR A 330 -6.10 -29.91 -1.57
N VAL A 331 -5.93 -29.61 -0.27
CA VAL A 331 -5.70 -30.66 0.76
C VAL A 331 -6.96 -31.49 1.00
N ARG A 332 -8.16 -30.89 0.95
CA ARG A 332 -9.43 -31.62 1.06
C ARG A 332 -9.68 -32.55 -0.13
N ASP A 333 -9.43 -32.09 -1.34
CA ASP A 333 -9.64 -32.91 -2.55
C ASP A 333 -8.61 -34.04 -2.68
N ALA A 334 -7.40 -33.87 -2.15
CA ALA A 334 -6.38 -34.92 -2.07
C ALA A 334 -6.64 -35.97 -0.98
N SER A 335 -7.66 -35.77 -0.13
CA SER A 335 -8.03 -36.69 0.97
C SER A 335 -9.39 -37.38 0.77
N VAL A 336 -9.93 -37.36 -0.46
CA VAL A 336 -11.13 -38.10 -0.90
C VAL A 336 -10.75 -39.31 -1.75
#